data_AF-A0AAV4D0A9-F1
#
_entry.id   AF-A0AAV4D0A9-F1
#
_cell.length_a   1.000
_cell.length_b   1.000
_cell.length_c   1.000
_cell.angle_alpha   90.00
_cell.angle_beta   90.00
_cell.angle_gamma   90.00
#
_symmetry.space_group_name_H-M   'P 1'
#
loop_
_entity.id
_entity.type
_entity.pdbx_description
1 polymer ?
#
loop_
_entity_poly.entity_id
_entity_poly.type
_entity_poly.pdbx_seq_one_letter_code
_entity_poly.pdbx_strand_id
1 'polypeptide(L)'
;MSQPQGESTPQTYYTRRLLSPAQTLGNSVADAIDFLRVEEGHPDFQGSEKTTEFIRKLDTLFDMCNSKNPIARYSKSRIDESNLEQKIEQFHNFSNYLKELTDVEGQPLVLGRRKTPFLGFMMTAM
;
A
#
# COMPACT_ATOMS: atom_id res chain seq x y z
N MET A 1 -33.79 46.66 18.38
CA MET A 1 -32.44 46.16 18.74
C MET A 1 -32.42 44.68 18.39
N SER A 2 -31.97 44.38 17.18
CA SER A 2 -31.94 43.02 16.63
C SER A 2 -30.50 42.55 16.67
N GLN A 3 -30.22 41.49 17.42
CA GLN A 3 -28.89 40.87 17.46
C GLN A 3 -28.60 40.18 16.11
N PRO A 4 -27.38 40.29 15.56
CA PRO A 4 -27.04 39.66 14.31
C PRO A 4 -26.77 38.16 14.50
N GLN A 5 -27.12 37.41 13.46
CA GLN A 5 -27.04 35.96 13.36
C GLN A 5 -25.61 35.46 13.59
N GLY A 6 -25.47 34.43 14.44
CA GLY A 6 -24.22 33.74 14.67
C GLY A 6 -23.73 33.04 13.41
N GLU A 7 -22.60 33.52 12.89
CA GLU A 7 -21.82 32.86 11.85
C GLU A 7 -21.52 31.42 12.25
N SER A 8 -22.01 30.48 11.44
CA SER A 8 -21.54 29.09 11.42
C SER A 8 -20.07 29.07 11.03
N THR A 9 -19.19 29.03 12.03
CA THR A 9 -17.75 28.90 11.82
C THR A 9 -17.45 27.54 11.19
N PRO A 10 -16.64 27.44 10.13
CA PRO A 10 -16.47 26.20 9.37
C PRO A 10 -15.77 25.10 10.18
N GLN A 11 -16.05 23.85 9.80
CA GLN A 11 -15.41 22.61 10.25
C GLN A 11 -13.91 22.55 9.90
N THR A 12 -13.08 23.42 10.45
CA THR A 12 -11.65 23.53 10.08
C THR A 12 -10.70 22.70 10.95
N TYR A 13 -11.19 21.85 11.85
CA TYR A 13 -10.34 21.13 12.83
C TYR A 13 -10.17 19.62 12.60
N TYR A 14 -10.72 19.02 11.55
CA TYR A 14 -10.60 17.57 11.29
C TYR A 14 -9.65 17.17 10.15
N THR A 15 -8.84 18.10 9.64
CA THR A 15 -7.84 17.83 8.61
C THR A 15 -6.52 17.31 9.19
N ARG A 16 -6.53 16.10 9.79
CA ARG A 16 -5.33 15.21 9.83
C ARG A 16 -5.55 13.83 10.44
N ARG A 17 -6.71 13.19 10.24
CA ARG A 17 -6.66 11.72 10.23
C ARG A 17 -6.10 11.32 8.88
N LEU A 18 -4.77 11.23 8.79
CA LEU A 18 -4.13 10.60 7.64
C LEU A 18 -4.71 9.18 7.58
N LEU A 19 -5.63 8.91 6.64
CA LEU A 19 -5.84 7.53 6.20
C LEU A 19 -4.48 7.11 5.66
N SER A 20 -3.71 6.40 6.47
CA SER A 20 -2.44 5.88 6.01
C SER A 20 -2.76 4.83 4.94
N PRO A 21 -1.93 4.68 3.90
CA PRO A 21 -2.06 3.57 2.96
C PRO A 21 -2.18 2.22 3.67
N ALA A 22 -1.54 2.05 4.84
CA ALA A 22 -1.66 0.87 5.70
C ALA A 22 -3.09 0.60 6.22
N GLN A 23 -3.96 1.60 6.35
CA GLN A 23 -5.36 1.39 6.73
C GLN A 23 -6.23 0.87 5.59
N THR A 24 -5.88 1.20 4.34
CA THR A 24 -6.68 0.84 3.15
C THR A 24 -6.07 -0.34 2.38
N LEU A 25 -4.75 -0.53 2.47
CA LEU A 25 -3.96 -1.50 1.72
C LEU A 25 -3.01 -2.29 2.64
N GLY A 26 -3.39 -2.45 3.91
CA GLY A 26 -2.62 -3.25 4.86
C GLY A 26 -2.95 -4.75 4.79
N ASN A 27 -2.08 -5.58 5.40
CA ASN A 27 -2.31 -7.02 5.49
C ASN A 27 -3.70 -7.40 6.04
N SER A 28 -4.24 -6.64 7.01
CA SER A 28 -5.58 -6.91 7.55
C SER A 28 -6.71 -6.79 6.51
N VAL A 29 -6.52 -5.94 5.49
CA VAL A 29 -7.48 -5.81 4.38
C VAL A 29 -7.37 -7.01 3.46
N ALA A 30 -6.15 -7.48 3.16
CA ALA A 30 -5.93 -8.69 2.39
C ALA A 30 -6.54 -9.92 3.10
N ASP A 31 -6.40 -10.02 4.42
CA ASP A 31 -6.98 -11.10 5.22
C ASP A 31 -8.50 -11.05 5.23
N ALA A 32 -9.10 -9.85 5.31
CA ALA A 32 -10.55 -9.69 5.20
C ALA A 32 -11.09 -10.11 3.81
N ILE A 33 -10.37 -9.78 2.74
CA ILE A 33 -10.74 -10.20 1.38
C ILE A 33 -10.63 -11.72 1.24
N ASP A 34 -9.56 -12.33 1.77
CA ASP A 34 -9.38 -13.78 1.77
C ASP A 34 -10.47 -14.49 2.56
N PHE A 35 -10.84 -13.95 3.72
CA PHE A 35 -11.96 -14.47 4.52
C PHE A 35 -13.27 -14.44 3.73
N LEU A 36 -13.59 -13.31 3.08
CA LEU A 36 -14.80 -13.19 2.26
C LEU A 36 -14.81 -14.14 1.05
N ARG A 37 -13.63 -14.40 0.46
CA ARG A 37 -13.49 -15.33 -0.65
C ARG A 37 -13.60 -16.79 -0.25
N VAL A 38 -12.92 -17.19 0.83
CA VAL A 38 -12.74 -18.60 1.23
C VAL A 38 -13.82 -19.07 2.20
N GLU A 39 -14.09 -18.30 3.26
CA GLU A 39 -14.99 -18.72 4.34
C GLU A 39 -16.45 -18.39 4.01
N GLU A 40 -16.72 -17.19 3.51
CA GLU A 40 -18.08 -16.77 3.11
C GLU A 40 -18.42 -17.15 1.66
N GLY A 41 -17.40 -17.44 0.83
CA GLY A 41 -17.61 -17.82 -0.57
C GLY A 41 -18.27 -16.73 -1.43
N HIS A 42 -18.17 -15.46 -1.04
CA HIS A 42 -18.94 -14.38 -1.65
C HIS A 42 -18.59 -14.20 -3.15
N PRO A 43 -19.58 -14.19 -4.06
CA PRO A 43 -19.33 -14.23 -5.51
C PRO A 43 -18.49 -13.06 -6.01
N ASP A 44 -18.69 -11.86 -5.44
CA ASP A 44 -17.95 -10.65 -5.81
C ASP A 44 -16.45 -10.70 -5.48
N PHE A 45 -16.03 -11.62 -4.61
CA PHE A 45 -14.62 -11.76 -4.19
C PHE A 45 -13.92 -12.95 -4.85
N GLN A 46 -14.60 -13.69 -5.73
CA GLN A 46 -13.98 -14.75 -6.52
C GLN A 46 -12.95 -14.14 -7.49
N GLY A 47 -11.77 -14.76 -7.59
CA GLY A 47 -10.68 -14.22 -8.42
C GLY A 47 -9.86 -13.08 -7.77
N SER A 48 -10.12 -12.77 -6.49
CA SER A 48 -9.40 -11.72 -5.75
C SER A 48 -8.00 -12.11 -5.26
N GLU A 49 -7.52 -13.33 -5.56
CA GLU A 49 -6.22 -13.85 -5.11
C GLU A 49 -5.10 -12.90 -5.52
N LYS A 50 -5.10 -12.45 -6.78
CA LYS A 50 -4.08 -11.53 -7.30
C LYS A 50 -4.15 -10.15 -6.66
N THR A 51 -5.33 -9.70 -6.26
CA THR A 51 -5.52 -8.44 -5.53
C THR A 51 -4.95 -8.54 -4.12
N THR A 52 -5.23 -9.63 -3.39
CA THR A 52 -4.69 -9.82 -2.04
C THR A 52 -3.18 -10.01 -2.05
N GLU A 53 -2.63 -10.72 -3.05
CA GLU A 53 -1.19 -10.84 -3.28
C GLU A 53 -0.54 -9.47 -3.48
N PHE A 54 -1.14 -8.61 -4.32
CA PHE A 54 -0.68 -7.25 -4.54
C PHE A 54 -0.66 -6.42 -3.25
N ILE A 55 -1.76 -6.45 -2.48
CA ILE A 55 -1.90 -5.71 -1.21
C ILE A 55 -0.80 -6.10 -0.23
N ARG A 56 -0.56 -7.41 -0.03
CA ARG A 56 0.46 -7.91 0.90
C ARG A 56 1.88 -7.51 0.51
N LYS A 57 2.19 -7.59 -0.78
CA LYS A 57 3.49 -7.15 -1.31
C LYS A 57 3.68 -5.64 -1.12
N LEU A 58 2.63 -4.84 -1.34
CA LEU A 58 2.68 -3.39 -1.15
C LEU A 58 2.81 -2.99 0.33
N ASP A 59 2.11 -3.66 1.25
CA ASP A 59 2.21 -3.43 2.69
C ASP A 59 3.64 -3.72 3.19
N THR A 60 4.23 -4.82 2.74
CA THR A 60 5.62 -5.20 3.05
C THR A 60 6.60 -4.12 2.58
N LEU A 61 6.43 -3.60 1.36
CA LEU A 61 7.26 -2.53 0.84
C LEU A 61 7.10 -1.23 1.63
N PHE A 62 5.87 -0.87 1.98
CA PHE A 62 5.57 0.32 2.78
C PHE A 62 6.24 0.23 4.16
N ASP A 63 6.18 -0.94 4.79
CA ASP A 63 6.86 -1.23 6.04
C ASP A 63 8.39 -1.09 5.94
N MET A 64 8.97 -1.58 4.84
CA MET A 64 10.41 -1.43 4.56
C MET A 64 10.82 0.02 4.36
N CYS A 65 10.05 0.80 3.60
CA CYS A 65 10.29 2.23 3.39
C CYS A 65 10.16 3.04 4.70
N ASN A 66 9.32 2.57 5.62
CA ASN A 66 9.10 3.22 6.91
C ASN A 66 9.89 2.59 8.07
N SER A 67 10.90 1.78 7.75
CA SER A 67 11.64 0.99 8.73
C SER A 67 12.67 1.82 9.52
N LYS A 68 12.18 2.57 10.52
CA LYS A 68 12.99 3.45 11.39
C LYS A 68 13.12 2.95 12.82
N ASN A 69 12.40 1.90 13.19
CA ASN A 69 12.33 1.45 14.57
C ASN A 69 13.37 0.33 14.83
N PRO A 70 14.36 0.55 15.73
CA PRO A 70 15.35 -0.47 16.08
C PRO A 70 14.74 -1.67 16.84
N ILE A 71 13.53 -1.56 17.39
CA ILE A 71 12.82 -2.63 18.11
C ILE A 71 11.87 -3.39 17.18
N ALA A 72 11.51 -2.83 16.02
CA ALA A 72 10.60 -3.48 15.10
C ALA A 72 11.26 -4.69 14.44
N ARG A 73 10.47 -5.73 14.19
CA ARG A 73 10.92 -6.99 13.59
C ARG A 73 10.58 -7.04 12.09
N TYR A 74 11.32 -7.85 11.34
CA TYR A 74 11.05 -8.16 9.93
C TYR A 74 11.07 -6.92 9.01
N SER A 75 10.12 -6.76 8.10
CA SER A 75 10.05 -5.64 7.14
C SER A 75 10.14 -4.27 7.80
N LYS A 76 9.70 -4.14 9.06
CA LYS A 76 9.72 -2.89 9.84
C LYS A 76 11.04 -2.62 10.58
N SER A 77 11.96 -3.59 10.65
CA SER A 77 13.23 -3.46 11.39
C SER A 77 14.14 -2.41 10.77
N ARG A 78 14.95 -1.70 11.56
CA ARG A 78 15.91 -0.74 10.99
C ARG A 78 16.81 -1.43 9.96
N ILE A 79 17.12 -0.74 8.86
CA ILE A 79 18.13 -1.22 7.91
C ILE A 79 19.50 -1.26 8.62
N ASP A 80 20.15 -2.42 8.60
CA ASP A 80 21.51 -2.66 9.10
C ASP A 80 22.28 -3.56 8.13
N GLU A 81 23.59 -3.71 8.32
CA GLU A 81 24.45 -4.50 7.43
C GLU A 81 24.02 -5.98 7.32
N SER A 82 23.35 -6.52 8.33
CA SER A 82 22.91 -7.92 8.34
C SER A 82 21.63 -8.17 7.56
N ASN A 83 20.78 -7.14 7.44
CA ASN A 83 19.47 -7.24 6.76
C ASN A 83 19.41 -6.46 5.43
N LEU A 84 20.44 -5.69 5.10
CA LEU A 84 20.51 -4.87 3.90
C LEU A 84 20.34 -5.71 2.63
N GLU A 85 21.06 -6.81 2.50
CA GLU A 85 21.02 -7.68 1.32
C GLU A 85 19.62 -8.28 1.11
N GLN A 86 19.02 -8.81 2.19
CA GLN A 86 17.65 -9.32 2.16
C GLN A 86 16.64 -8.25 1.75
N LYS A 87 16.81 -7.01 2.24
CA LYS A 87 15.91 -5.91 1.88
C LYS A 87 16.08 -5.47 0.43
N ILE A 88 17.31 -5.42 -0.08
CA ILE A 88 17.59 -5.15 -1.49
C ILE A 88 16.96 -6.23 -2.37
N GLU A 89 17.10 -7.50 -2.01
CA GLU A 89 16.47 -8.61 -2.72
C GLU A 89 14.93 -8.48 -2.73
N GLN A 90 14.32 -8.13 -1.59
CA GLN A 90 12.87 -7.88 -1.49
C GLN A 90 12.42 -6.71 -2.40
N PHE A 91 13.20 -5.63 -2.47
CA PHE A 91 12.95 -4.51 -3.37
C PHE A 91 13.06 -4.91 -4.84
N HIS A 92 14.05 -5.72 -5.21
CA HIS A 92 14.19 -6.25 -6.58
C HIS A 92 13.04 -7.18 -6.95
N ASN A 93 12.65 -8.09 -6.06
CA ASN A 93 11.51 -8.99 -6.26
C ASN A 93 10.22 -8.21 -6.48
N PHE A 94 9.99 -7.15 -5.70
CA PHE A 94 8.83 -6.28 -5.91
C PHE A 94 8.92 -5.49 -7.23
N SER A 95 10.11 -4.99 -7.57
CA SER A 95 10.32 -4.26 -8.82
C SER A 95 10.09 -5.14 -10.06
N ASN A 96 10.49 -6.41 -10.00
CA ASN A 96 10.22 -7.37 -11.07
C ASN A 96 8.72 -7.66 -11.18
N TYR A 97 8.05 -7.88 -10.04
CA TYR A 97 6.60 -8.01 -9.99
C TYR A 97 5.87 -6.81 -10.61
N LEU A 98 6.29 -5.57 -10.30
CA LEU A 98 5.69 -4.37 -10.89
C LEU A 98 5.86 -4.28 -12.42
N LYS A 99 6.95 -4.82 -12.98
CA LYS A 99 7.18 -4.85 -14.43
C LYS A 99 6.26 -5.85 -15.14
N GLU A 100 5.87 -6.92 -14.45
CA GLU A 100 4.96 -7.95 -14.95
C GLU A 100 3.49 -7.52 -14.89
N LEU A 101 3.15 -6.50 -14.10
CA LEU A 101 1.78 -5.99 -14.02
C LEU A 101 1.39 -5.30 -15.32
N THR A 102 0.28 -5.76 -15.90
CA THR A 102 -0.36 -5.18 -17.07
C THR A 102 -1.73 -4.60 -16.73
N ASP A 103 -2.23 -3.71 -17.59
CA ASP A 103 -3.64 -3.34 -17.58
C ASP A 103 -4.52 -4.45 -18.22
N VAL A 104 -5.82 -4.17 -18.29
CA VAL A 104 -6.83 -5.07 -18.87
C VAL A 104 -6.64 -5.31 -20.37
N GLU A 105 -5.86 -4.47 -21.05
CA GLU A 105 -5.52 -4.56 -22.47
C GLU A 105 -4.15 -5.24 -22.69
N GLY A 106 -3.48 -5.67 -21.61
CA GLY A 106 -2.17 -6.32 -21.65
C GLY A 106 -0.99 -5.35 -21.76
N GLN A 107 -1.20 -4.04 -21.63
CA GLN A 107 -0.10 -3.07 -21.62
C GLN A 107 0.56 -3.01 -20.24
N PRO A 108 1.91 -3.04 -20.16
CA PRO A 108 2.61 -2.90 -18.88
C PRO A 108 2.27 -1.60 -18.16
N LEU A 109 1.91 -1.67 -16.88
CA LEU A 109 1.54 -0.49 -16.08
C LEU A 109 2.67 0.54 -15.97
N VAL A 110 3.92 0.08 -16.08
CA VAL A 110 5.13 0.93 -16.10
C VAL A 110 5.27 1.77 -17.37
N LEU A 111 4.58 1.40 -18.46
CA LEU A 111 4.58 2.15 -19.73
C LEU A 111 3.32 3.01 -19.89
N GLY A 112 2.24 2.67 -19.17
CA GLY A 112 0.94 3.33 -19.28
C GLY A 112 0.90 4.78 -18.82
N ARG A 113 -0.28 5.41 -19.00
CA ARG A 113 -0.52 6.82 -18.65
C ARG A 113 -0.38 7.12 -17.15
N ARG A 114 -0.59 6.13 -16.29
CA ARG A 114 -0.49 6.22 -14.81
C ARG A 114 0.78 5.55 -14.27
N LYS A 115 1.89 5.61 -15.01
CA LYS A 115 3.16 4.94 -14.66
C LYS A 115 3.92 5.54 -13.47
N THR A 116 3.70 6.81 -13.16
CA THR A 116 4.47 7.58 -12.16
C THR A 116 4.66 6.87 -10.81
N PRO A 117 3.61 6.33 -10.14
CA PRO A 117 3.80 5.62 -8.87
C PRO A 117 4.68 4.37 -9.01
N PHE A 118 4.52 3.61 -10.09
CA PHE A 118 5.31 2.39 -10.34
C PHE A 118 6.78 2.71 -10.63
N LEU A 119 7.05 3.75 -11.43
CA LEU A 119 8.40 4.23 -11.69
C LEU A 119 9.07 4.74 -10.39
N GLY A 120 8.32 5.46 -9.54
CA GLY A 120 8.83 5.95 -8.25
C GLY A 120 9.31 4.83 -7.34
N PHE A 121 8.54 3.73 -7.23
CA PHE A 121 8.95 2.56 -6.47
C PHE A 121 10.18 1.87 -7.07
N MET A 122 10.26 1.74 -8.39
CA MET A 122 11.42 1.14 -9.05
C MET A 122 12.70 1.97 -8.90
N MET A 123 12.61 3.30 -8.89
CA MET A 123 13.78 4.16 -8.64
C MET A 123 14.24 4.12 -7.18
N THR A 124 13.36 3.81 -6.24
CA THR A 124 13.74 3.65 -4.82
C THR A 124 14.52 2.35 -4.58
N ALA A 125 14.40 1.39 -5.50
CA ALA A 125 15.09 0.10 -5.46
C ALA A 125 16.47 0.10 -6.16
N MET A 126 16.84 1.18 -6.87
CA MET A 126 18.07 1.30 -7.65
C MET A 126 19.20 2.01 -6.90
#